data_AF-A0A0N5APW3-F1
#
_entry.id   AF-A0A0N5APW3-F1
#
_cell.length_a   1.000
_cell.length_b   1.000
_cell.length_c   1.000
_cell.angle_alpha   90.00
_cell.angle_beta   90.00
_cell.angle_gamma   90.00
#
_symmetry.space_group_name_H-M   'P 1'
#
loop_
_entity.id
_entity.type
_entity.pdbx_description
1 polymer ?
#
loop_
_entity_poly.entity_id
_entity_poly.type
_entity_poly.pdbx_seq_one_letter_code
_entity_poly.pdbx_strand_id
1 'polypeptide(L)'
;MAAQLVRKENVGSIFYRVTGLLRGNQMKWNQRPLWYDIYAMYPPLLDTGWNAKFPKEKEPVNSILYAEDVVRAEFYKKIRSLGAISVENLETISLSQFFVDIYSELETQNPKLEPQQLFDMAVKEVEKKGIELNIERNKVSEIKNSNSS
;
A
#
# COMPACT_ATOMS: atom_id res chain seq x y z
N MET A 1 1.12 3.84 -50.47
CA MET A 1 0.15 4.26 -49.43
C MET A 1 0.20 3.41 -48.16
N ALA A 2 0.22 2.07 -48.23
CA ALA A 2 0.24 1.17 -47.08
C ALA A 2 1.30 1.48 -45.99
N ALA A 3 2.57 1.63 -46.40
CA ALA A 3 3.70 1.76 -45.48
C ALA A 3 3.65 3.01 -44.56
N GLN A 4 2.94 4.06 -44.98
CA GLN A 4 2.80 5.30 -44.21
C GLN A 4 1.80 5.18 -43.04
N LEU A 5 0.86 4.22 -43.09
CA LEU A 5 -0.10 3.97 -42.00
C LEU A 5 0.48 3.05 -40.91
N VAL A 6 1.46 2.22 -41.25
CA VAL A 6 2.02 1.19 -40.34
C VAL A 6 2.98 1.79 -39.31
N ARG A 7 3.72 2.83 -39.71
CA ARG A 7 4.66 3.58 -38.84
C ARG A 7 4.00 4.84 -38.26
N LYS A 8 2.72 4.75 -37.91
CA LYS A 8 1.98 5.86 -37.31
C LYS A 8 1.45 5.43 -35.95
N GLU A 9 2.24 5.73 -34.92
CA GLU A 9 1.97 5.42 -33.52
C GLU A 9 0.69 6.09 -33.01
N ASN A 10 0.35 7.26 -33.54
CA ASN A 10 -0.84 8.02 -33.17
C ASN A 10 -2.17 7.44 -33.68
N VAL A 11 -2.15 6.40 -34.52
CA VAL A 11 -3.36 5.82 -35.14
C VAL A 11 -3.60 4.41 -34.64
N GLY A 12 -4.53 4.29 -33.69
CA GLY A 12 -4.95 3.00 -33.11
C GLY A 12 -3.84 2.27 -32.35
N SER A 13 -4.13 1.04 -31.91
CA SER A 13 -3.12 0.16 -31.32
C SER A 13 -2.31 -0.58 -32.40
N ILE A 14 -1.15 -1.10 -32.02
CA ILE A 14 -0.34 -1.97 -32.90
C ILE A 14 -1.14 -3.17 -33.42
N PHE A 15 -2.02 -3.72 -32.58
CA PHE A 15 -2.87 -4.86 -32.93
C PHE A 15 -3.88 -4.51 -34.03
N TYR A 16 -4.56 -3.35 -33.92
CA TYR A 16 -5.50 -2.90 -34.95
C TYR A 16 -4.81 -2.60 -36.28
N ARG A 17 -3.60 -2.01 -36.24
CA ARG A 17 -2.82 -1.75 -37.45
C ARG A 17 -2.44 -3.05 -38.17
N VAL A 18 -1.90 -4.03 -37.45
CA VAL A 18 -1.53 -5.34 -38.03
C VAL A 18 -2.77 -6.08 -38.53
N THR A 19 -3.87 -6.08 -37.77
CA THR A 19 -5.13 -6.70 -38.18
C THR A 19 -5.69 -6.05 -39.45
N GLY A 20 -5.60 -4.73 -39.57
CA GLY A 20 -5.99 -3.99 -40.78
C GLY A 20 -5.14 -4.37 -42.00
N LEU A 21 -3.83 -4.55 -41.84
CA LEU A 21 -2.94 -5.01 -42.91
C LEU A 21 -3.27 -6.42 -43.39
N LEU A 22 -3.53 -7.33 -42.44
CA LEU A 22 -3.93 -8.70 -42.73
C LEU A 22 -5.27 -8.74 -43.48
N ARG A 23 -6.27 -7.98 -43.02
CA ARG A 23 -7.58 -7.87 -43.67
C ARG A 23 -7.52 -7.19 -45.04
N GLY A 24 -6.65 -6.20 -45.19
CA GLY A 24 -6.43 -5.47 -46.44
C GLY A 24 -5.56 -6.21 -47.46
N ASN A 25 -5.16 -7.46 -47.20
CA ASN A 25 -4.22 -8.24 -48.02
C ASN A 25 -2.87 -7.53 -48.28
N GLN A 26 -2.52 -6.53 -47.46
CA GLN A 26 -1.23 -5.83 -47.53
C GLN A 26 -0.13 -6.57 -46.76
N MET A 27 -0.52 -7.51 -45.88
CA MET A 27 0.36 -8.45 -45.20
C MET A 27 -0.20 -9.86 -45.37
N LYS A 28 0.66 -10.82 -45.76
CA LYS A 28 0.25 -12.23 -45.83
C LYS A 28 0.07 -12.79 -44.43
N TRP A 29 -0.88 -13.70 -44.24
CA TRP A 29 -1.12 -14.36 -42.95
C TRP A 29 0.13 -15.04 -42.36
N ASN A 30 0.96 -15.63 -43.22
CA ASN A 30 2.21 -16.29 -42.82
C ASN A 30 3.32 -15.29 -42.41
N GLN A 31 3.13 -14.00 -42.67
CA GLN A 31 4.06 -12.93 -42.31
C GLN A 31 3.60 -12.15 -41.07
N ARG A 32 2.51 -12.58 -40.42
CA ARG A 32 2.05 -11.95 -39.19
C ARG A 32 3.13 -12.07 -38.10
N PRO A 33 3.27 -11.08 -37.22
CA PRO A 33 4.20 -11.15 -36.11
C PRO A 33 3.87 -12.32 -35.17
N LEU A 34 4.90 -12.92 -34.55
CA LEU A 34 4.74 -14.02 -33.60
C LEU A 34 3.80 -13.67 -32.43
N TRP A 35 3.86 -12.44 -31.95
CA TRP A 35 3.03 -11.97 -30.84
C TRP A 35 1.54 -11.84 -31.20
N TYR A 36 1.18 -11.81 -32.49
CA TYR A 36 -0.19 -11.54 -32.94
C TYR A 36 -1.17 -12.57 -32.40
N ASP A 37 -0.82 -13.84 -32.46
CA ASP A 37 -1.69 -14.95 -32.03
C ASP A 37 -1.89 -14.92 -30.51
N ILE A 38 -0.83 -14.60 -29.75
CA ILE A 38 -0.90 -14.44 -28.30
C ILE A 38 -1.82 -13.28 -27.94
N TYR A 39 -1.68 -12.14 -28.62
CA TYR A 39 -2.52 -10.96 -28.37
C TYR A 39 -3.98 -11.21 -28.76
N ALA A 40 -4.24 -11.93 -29.86
CA ALA A 40 -5.59 -12.27 -30.29
C ALA A 40 -6.28 -13.23 -29.31
N MET A 41 -5.53 -14.15 -28.70
CA MET A 41 -6.05 -15.10 -27.71
C MET A 41 -6.21 -14.46 -26.32
N TYR A 42 -5.28 -13.60 -25.93
CA TYR A 42 -5.23 -12.93 -24.63
C TYR A 42 -5.08 -11.41 -24.79
N PRO A 43 -6.15 -10.71 -25.19
CA PRO A 43 -6.09 -9.26 -25.36
C PRO A 43 -5.92 -8.57 -23.99
N PRO A 44 -5.20 -7.43 -23.93
CA PRO A 44 -5.08 -6.64 -22.72
C PRO A 44 -6.44 -6.05 -22.31
N LEU A 45 -6.64 -5.85 -21.00
CA LEU A 45 -7.86 -5.26 -20.45
C LEU A 45 -8.04 -3.78 -20.81
N LEU A 46 -6.92 -3.04 -20.91
CA LEU A 46 -6.91 -1.62 -21.21
C LEU A 46 -6.52 -1.39 -22.67
N ASP A 47 -7.10 -0.34 -23.26
CA ASP A 47 -6.72 0.10 -24.60
C ASP A 47 -5.26 0.55 -24.60
N THR A 48 -4.50 0.09 -25.59
CA THR A 48 -3.10 0.46 -25.80
C THR A 48 -2.96 1.51 -26.90
N GLY A 49 -4.06 2.15 -27.31
CA GLY A 49 -4.06 3.24 -28.28
C GLY A 49 -3.34 4.48 -27.75
N TRP A 50 -2.92 5.35 -28.67
CA TRP A 50 -2.28 6.63 -28.34
C TRP A 50 -3.11 7.52 -27.41
N ASN A 51 -4.44 7.47 -27.54
CA ASN A 51 -5.39 8.24 -26.72
C ASN A 51 -5.86 7.46 -25.47
N ALA A 52 -5.20 6.37 -25.10
CA ALA A 52 -5.53 5.61 -23.90
C ALA A 52 -5.48 6.53 -22.67
N LYS A 53 -6.59 6.61 -21.94
CA LYS A 53 -6.67 7.40 -20.71
C LYS A 53 -6.06 6.58 -19.58
N PHE A 54 -4.79 6.83 -19.30
CA PHE A 54 -4.16 6.36 -18.06
C PHE A 54 -4.71 7.15 -16.87
N PRO A 55 -4.62 6.61 -15.64
CA PRO A 55 -4.92 7.37 -14.43
C PRO A 55 -4.20 8.72 -14.53
N LYS A 56 -4.94 9.82 -14.37
CA LYS A 56 -4.39 11.16 -14.60
C LYS A 56 -3.29 11.40 -13.57
N GLU A 57 -2.20 12.05 -13.96
CA GLU A 57 -1.09 12.48 -13.08
C GLU A 57 -1.53 13.35 -11.87
N LYS A 58 -2.82 13.74 -11.79
CA LYS A 58 -3.42 14.59 -10.77
C LYS A 58 -4.62 13.97 -10.07
N GLU A 59 -4.90 12.69 -10.29
CA GLU A 59 -5.91 11.99 -9.49
C GLU A 59 -5.32 11.72 -8.10
N PRO A 60 -5.92 12.24 -7.02
CA PRO A 60 -5.36 12.08 -5.69
C PRO A 60 -5.47 10.59 -5.31
N VAL A 61 -4.32 9.93 -5.18
CA VAL A 61 -4.28 8.60 -4.58
C VAL A 61 -4.66 8.76 -3.11
N ASN A 62 -5.68 8.03 -2.67
CA ASN A 62 -6.11 8.07 -1.28
C ASN A 62 -5.04 7.46 -0.37
N SER A 63 -4.82 8.09 0.78
CA SER A 63 -4.02 7.51 1.86
C SER A 63 -4.68 6.22 2.37
N ILE A 64 -3.90 5.14 2.49
CA ILE A 64 -4.34 3.88 3.09
C ILE A 64 -4.03 3.97 4.58
N LEU A 65 -5.06 4.16 5.40
CA LEU A 65 -4.97 4.23 6.86
C LEU A 65 -5.96 3.22 7.46
N TYR A 66 -5.51 2.49 8.47
CA TYR A 66 -6.32 1.52 9.20
C TYR A 66 -6.67 2.03 10.60
N ALA A 67 -7.68 1.42 11.23
CA ALA A 67 -8.11 1.82 12.58
C ALA A 67 -6.98 1.60 13.61
N GLU A 68 -6.25 0.49 13.47
CA GLU A 68 -5.10 0.16 14.31
C GLU A 68 -3.92 1.12 14.17
N ASP A 69 -3.83 1.92 13.11
CA ASP A 69 -2.75 2.90 12.94
C ASP A 69 -2.79 4.02 13.98
N VAL A 70 -3.97 4.31 14.53
CA VAL A 70 -4.13 5.24 15.66
C VAL A 70 -3.41 4.71 16.88
N VAL A 71 -3.60 3.42 17.20
CA VAL A 71 -2.97 2.75 18.33
C VAL A 71 -1.47 2.62 18.11
N ARG A 72 -1.03 2.26 16.89
CA ARG A 72 0.40 2.23 16.54
C ARG A 72 1.03 3.60 16.70
N ALA A 73 0.38 4.68 16.25
CA ALA A 73 0.91 6.03 16.39
C ALA A 73 1.11 6.42 17.86
N GLU A 74 0.17 6.08 18.75
CA GLU A 74 0.33 6.30 20.19
C GLU A 74 1.45 5.45 20.79
N PHE A 75 1.56 4.19 20.36
CA PHE A 75 2.60 3.26 20.78
C PHE A 75 4.00 3.79 20.43
N TYR A 76 4.26 4.14 19.16
CA TYR A 76 5.54 4.69 18.71
C TYR A 76 5.85 6.07 19.31
N LYS A 77 4.83 6.82 19.74
CA LYS A 77 5.02 8.11 20.45
C LYS A 77 5.53 7.93 21.88
N LYS A 78 5.15 6.83 22.55
CA LYS A 78 5.49 6.58 23.97
C LYS A 78 6.67 5.61 24.14
N ILE A 79 6.84 4.68 23.22
CA ILE A 79 7.81 3.57 23.30
C ILE A 79 8.79 3.70 22.13
N ARG A 80 10.06 3.96 22.44
CA ARG A 80 11.10 4.25 21.45
C ARG A 80 11.98 3.05 21.12
N SER A 81 12.13 2.12 22.05
CA SER A 81 12.97 0.93 21.89
C SER A 81 12.12 -0.25 21.48
N LEU A 82 12.23 -0.62 20.21
CA LEU A 82 11.57 -1.78 19.63
C LEU A 82 12.69 -2.68 19.17
N GLY A 83 12.64 -3.95 19.55
CA GLY A 83 13.61 -4.94 19.08
C GLY A 83 13.71 -4.95 17.56
N ALA A 84 14.71 -5.66 17.03
CA ALA A 84 14.86 -5.80 15.59
C ALA A 84 13.59 -6.40 14.95
N ILE A 85 13.09 -5.74 13.91
CA ILE A 85 11.96 -6.24 13.12
C ILE A 85 12.53 -7.05 11.96
N SER A 86 12.13 -8.31 11.84
CA SER A 86 12.44 -9.12 10.64
C SER A 86 11.37 -8.87 9.59
N VAL A 87 11.79 -8.42 8.41
CA VAL A 87 10.90 -8.24 7.24
C VAL A 87 10.89 -9.51 6.37
N GLU A 88 11.90 -10.37 6.52
CA GLU A 88 12.07 -11.57 5.71
C GLU A 88 11.14 -12.70 6.15
N ASN A 89 10.87 -12.79 7.46
CA ASN A 89 10.01 -13.83 8.00
C ASN A 89 8.56 -13.31 8.15
N LEU A 90 7.64 -13.93 7.42
CA LEU A 90 6.20 -13.62 7.49
C LEU A 90 5.55 -14.07 8.80
N GLU A 91 6.17 -14.99 9.55
CA GLU A 91 5.65 -15.51 10.82
C GLU A 91 6.08 -14.67 12.02
N THR A 92 7.11 -13.81 11.88
CA THR A 92 7.57 -12.99 13.00
C THR A 92 6.64 -11.79 13.19
N ILE A 93 5.95 -11.79 14.32
CA ILE A 93 5.07 -10.69 14.73
C ILE A 93 5.94 -9.59 15.35
N SER A 94 5.76 -8.35 14.90
CA SER A 94 6.43 -7.20 15.50
C SER A 94 5.83 -6.91 16.89
N LEU A 95 6.62 -6.31 17.78
CA LEU A 95 6.12 -5.92 19.10
C LEU A 95 4.93 -4.95 19.01
N SER A 96 4.93 -4.06 18.01
CA SER A 96 3.82 -3.15 17.77
C SER A 96 2.57 -3.88 17.29
N GLN A 97 2.70 -4.92 16.47
CA GLN A 97 1.57 -5.76 16.06
C GLN A 97 1.00 -6.53 17.25
N PHE A 98 1.87 -7.17 18.03
CA PHE A 98 1.46 -7.88 19.25
C PHE A 98 0.72 -6.97 20.24
N PHE A 99 1.18 -5.72 20.39
CA PHE A 99 0.50 -4.72 21.22
C PHE A 99 -0.89 -4.36 20.68
N VAL A 100 -1.02 -4.18 19.36
CA VAL A 100 -2.31 -3.91 18.70
C VAL A 100 -3.28 -5.06 18.89
N ASP A 101 -2.81 -6.30 18.79
CA ASP A 101 -3.66 -7.50 18.97
C ASP A 101 -4.25 -7.53 20.40
N ILE A 102 -3.41 -7.32 21.41
CA ILE A 102 -3.85 -7.23 22.82
C ILE A 102 -4.81 -6.06 23.02
N TYR A 103 -4.51 -4.90 22.44
CA TYR A 103 -5.38 -3.73 22.55
C TYR A 103 -6.76 -4.01 21.95
N SER A 104 -6.83 -4.68 20.79
CA SER A 104 -8.09 -5.05 20.14
C SER A 104 -8.90 -6.08 20.95
N GLU A 105 -8.23 -7.04 21.60
CA GLU A 105 -8.87 -7.97 22.53
C GLU A 105 -9.47 -7.23 23.73
N LEU A 106 -8.75 -6.27 24.32
CA LEU A 106 -9.21 -5.47 25.46
C LEU A 106 -10.36 -4.53 25.09
N GLU A 107 -10.32 -3.94 23.89
CA GLU A 107 -11.38 -3.09 23.35
C GLU A 107 -12.67 -3.88 23.16
N THR A 108 -12.57 -5.11 22.65
CA THR A 108 -13.71 -6.01 22.48
C THR A 108 -14.34 -6.40 23.83
N GLN A 109 -13.51 -6.63 24.85
CA GLN A 109 -13.98 -6.98 26.19
C GLN A 109 -14.58 -5.79 26.95
N ASN A 110 -14.08 -4.57 26.71
CA ASN A 110 -14.44 -3.38 27.47
C ASN A 110 -14.77 -2.18 26.58
N PRO A 111 -15.92 -2.19 25.86
CA PRO A 111 -16.26 -1.18 24.87
C PRO A 111 -16.62 0.21 25.45
N LYS A 112 -16.63 0.37 26.78
CA LYS A 112 -16.99 1.63 27.47
C LYS A 112 -15.80 2.35 28.09
N LEU A 113 -14.58 1.81 27.96
CA LEU A 113 -13.39 2.41 28.56
C LEU A 113 -12.78 3.47 27.64
N GLU A 114 -12.16 4.46 28.27
CA GLU A 114 -11.40 5.50 27.56
C GLU A 114 -10.15 4.90 26.89
N PRO A 115 -9.76 5.35 25.68
CA PRO A 115 -8.61 4.81 24.96
C PRO A 115 -7.30 4.85 25.75
N GLN A 116 -7.10 5.88 26.57
CA GLN A 116 -5.92 5.99 27.44
C GLN A 116 -5.88 4.91 28.52
N GLN A 117 -7.04 4.56 29.09
CA GLN A 117 -7.12 3.51 30.12
C GLN A 117 -6.89 2.13 29.49
N LEU A 118 -7.44 1.89 28.30
CA LEU A 118 -7.19 0.69 27.51
C LEU A 118 -5.70 0.54 27.17
N PHE A 119 -5.04 1.63 26.77
CA PHE A 119 -3.61 1.65 26.49
C PHE A 119 -2.77 1.28 27.73
N ASP A 120 -3.07 1.88 28.89
CA ASP A 120 -2.35 1.58 30.13
C ASP A 120 -2.58 0.14 30.60
N MET A 121 -3.76 -0.43 30.35
CA MET A 121 -4.04 -1.84 30.60
C MET A 121 -3.27 -2.75 29.65
N ALA A 122 -3.21 -2.42 28.36
CA ALA A 122 -2.45 -3.17 27.36
C ALA A 122 -0.94 -3.18 27.70
N VAL A 123 -0.39 -2.04 28.14
CA VAL A 123 1.00 -1.96 28.62
C VAL A 123 1.25 -2.94 29.77
N LYS A 124 0.38 -2.94 30.79
CA LYS A 124 0.49 -3.88 31.93
C LYS A 124 0.39 -5.34 31.50
N GLU A 125 -0.42 -5.63 30.49
CA GLU A 125 -0.55 -7.00 29.99
C GLU A 125 0.70 -7.44 29.21
N VAL A 126 1.29 -6.56 28.41
CA VAL A 126 2.56 -6.82 27.71
C VAL A 126 3.71 -7.02 28.70
N GLU A 127 3.78 -6.21 29.77
CA GLU A 127 4.76 -6.39 30.85
C GLU A 127 4.59 -7.73 31.56
N LYS A 128 3.35 -8.17 31.83
CA LYS A 128 3.08 -9.51 32.41
C LYS A 128 3.57 -10.64 31.52
N LYS A 129 3.59 -10.45 30.20
CA LYS A 129 4.10 -11.43 29.23
C LYS A 129 5.65 -11.39 29.11
N GLY A 130 6.32 -10.61 29.95
CA GLY A 130 7.79 -10.59 30.10
C GLY A 130 8.50 -9.69 29.10
N ILE A 131 7.78 -8.80 28.40
CA ILE A 131 8.37 -7.86 27.45
C ILE A 131 8.53 -6.50 28.14
N GLU A 132 9.77 -6.08 28.36
CA GLU A 132 10.07 -4.78 28.95
C GLU A 132 9.85 -3.64 27.94
N LEU A 133 8.92 -2.74 28.24
CA LEU A 133 8.66 -1.56 27.42
C LEU A 133 9.41 -0.37 28.00
N ASN A 134 10.37 0.18 27.26
CA ASN A 134 11.03 1.42 27.64
C ASN A 134 10.13 2.61 27.27
N ILE A 135 9.28 3.00 28.23
CA ILE A 135 8.35 4.11 28.08
C ILE A 135 9.07 5.42 28.43
N GLU A 136 9.17 6.34 27.48
CA GLU A 136 9.59 7.70 27.81
C GLU A 136 8.46 8.38 28.60
N ARG A 137 8.66 8.55 29.91
CA ARG A 137 7.87 9.49 30.71
C ARG A 137 8.19 10.89 30.20
N ASN A 138 7.40 11.40 29.26
CA ASN A 138 7.69 12.68 28.64
C ASN A 138 7.82 13.83 29.65
N LYS A 139 8.86 14.64 29.46
CA LYS A 139 9.27 15.89 30.10
C LYS A 139 8.20 17.01 30.07
N VAL A 140 6.99 16.76 30.54
CA VAL A 140 5.95 17.80 30.67
C VAL A 140 6.28 18.76 31.83
N SER A 141 7.19 18.39 32.73
CA SER A 141 7.66 19.24 33.84
C SER A 141 8.70 20.29 33.45
N GLU A 142 9.41 20.16 32.33
CA GLU A 142 10.46 21.13 31.95
C GLU A 142 9.90 22.39 31.25
N ILE A 143 8.77 22.28 30.53
CA ILE A 143 8.18 23.42 29.80
C ILE A 143 7.41 24.39 30.74
N LYS A 144 6.93 23.90 31.89
CA LYS A 144 6.25 24.76 32.87
C LYS A 144 7.21 25.63 33.69
N ASN A 145 8.47 25.21 33.85
CA ASN A 145 9.47 25.96 34.63
C ASN A 145 10.26 26.98 33.79
N SER A 146 10.23 26.89 32.45
CA SER A 146 10.88 27.88 31.57
C SER A 146 10.00 29.11 31.31
N ASN A 147 8.72 29.08 31.67
CA ASN A 147 7.77 30.18 31.46
C ASN A 147 7.45 30.95 32.75
N SER A 148 8.18 30.72 33.84
CA SER A 148 8.01 31.40 35.13
C SER A 148 9.30 32.11 35.60
N SER A 149 10.12 32.62 34.68
CA SER A 149 11.27 33.47 34.97
C SER A 149 11.24 34.72 34.12
#